data_AF-A0A1Y2M403-F1
#
_entry.id   AF-A0A1Y2M403-F1
#
_cell.length_a   1.000
_cell.length_b   1.000
_cell.length_c   1.000
_cell.angle_alpha   90.00
_cell.angle_beta   90.00
_cell.angle_gamma   90.00
#
_symmetry.space_group_name_H-M   'P 1'
#
loop_
_entity.id
_entity.type
_entity.pdbx_description
1 polymer ?
#
loop_
_entity_poly.entity_id
_entity_poly.type
_entity_poly.pdbx_seq_one_letter_code
_entity_poly.pdbx_strand_id
1 'polypeptide(L)'
;MSPRSSSSSQAGSPPEFETPKGATLQVDYAWSKFHNIVSEKDGDKLTAVYIQHFKPKKPQLRIEDATTHAQISTGTINNISIAAECTIYGQQIDIKPLKKWKTAYNYLSTTLSSSGSPVPITWITTSSLKIWDFICIDSTTQAPIAKFSVNWWALKQVGNFHFEQSAATLPKEVRDEVVTVGLTIFYVMYVRMNNPLHLLGAAFAKAGPVEGDARFGGVELEERPDDGTKHKLV
;
A
#
# COMPACT_ATOMS: atom_id res chain seq x y z
N MET A 1 7.79 42.46 -32.55
CA MET A 1 7.99 41.00 -32.59
C MET A 1 8.77 40.61 -31.35
N SER A 2 8.08 40.08 -30.34
CA SER A 2 8.69 39.60 -29.09
C SER A 2 8.43 38.09 -29.01
N PRO A 3 9.43 37.25 -28.71
CA PRO A 3 9.21 35.82 -28.60
C PRO A 3 8.52 35.51 -27.26
N ARG A 4 7.41 34.75 -27.34
CA ARG A 4 6.73 34.15 -26.19
C ARG A 4 7.64 33.07 -25.60
N SER A 5 7.98 33.19 -24.32
CA SER A 5 8.51 32.11 -23.51
C SER A 5 7.42 31.06 -23.29
N SER A 6 7.60 29.88 -23.88
CA SER A 6 6.83 28.69 -23.56
C SER A 6 7.31 28.14 -22.21
N SER A 7 6.50 28.30 -21.17
CA SER A 7 6.66 27.60 -19.90
C SER A 7 6.40 26.11 -20.13
N SER A 8 7.45 25.29 -20.08
CA SER A 8 7.35 23.84 -20.02
C SER A 8 6.77 23.42 -18.68
N SER A 9 5.52 22.97 -18.67
CA SER A 9 4.91 22.27 -17.54
C SER A 9 5.67 20.97 -17.28
N GLN A 10 6.30 20.85 -16.11
CA GLN A 10 6.95 19.61 -15.67
C GLN A 10 5.88 18.52 -15.47
N ALA A 11 6.10 17.38 -16.10
CA ALA A 11 5.37 16.14 -15.85
C ALA A 11 5.56 15.71 -14.38
N GLY A 12 4.45 15.46 -13.66
CA GLY A 12 4.49 15.07 -12.25
C GLY A 12 5.12 13.70 -12.06
N SER A 13 6.35 13.67 -11.55
CA SER A 13 6.94 12.48 -10.93
C SER A 13 6.07 12.02 -9.74
N PRO A 14 6.03 10.71 -9.40
CA PRO A 14 5.42 10.28 -8.15
C PRO A 14 5.99 11.09 -6.97
N PRO A 15 5.19 11.46 -5.96
CA PRO A 15 5.70 12.18 -4.79
C PRO A 15 6.90 11.45 -4.21
N GLU A 16 8.03 12.15 -4.11
CA GLU A 16 9.30 11.59 -3.69
C GLU A 16 9.27 11.36 -2.17
N PHE A 17 9.19 10.10 -1.76
CA PHE A 17 9.39 9.72 -0.36
C PHE A 17 10.90 9.69 -0.09
N GLU A 18 11.49 10.85 0.19
CA GLU A 18 12.89 10.95 0.59
C GLU A 18 13.14 10.26 1.95
N THR A 19 14.36 9.73 2.12
CA THR A 19 14.99 9.09 3.30
C THR A 19 14.11 8.92 4.56
N PRO A 20 13.99 7.71 5.14
CA PRO A 20 13.15 7.46 6.32
C PRO A 20 13.49 8.40 7.49
N LYS A 21 12.58 9.29 7.85
CA LYS A 21 12.72 10.22 9.00
C LYS A 21 11.95 9.75 10.24
N GLY A 22 10.97 8.87 10.06
CA GLY A 22 10.09 8.39 11.13
C GLY A 22 10.31 6.93 11.54
N ALA A 23 9.27 6.34 12.13
CA ALA A 23 9.29 4.96 12.60
C ALA A 23 9.59 3.99 11.46
N THR A 24 10.37 2.95 11.74
CA THR A 24 10.64 1.87 10.77
C THR A 24 10.17 0.54 11.33
N LEU A 25 9.36 -0.18 10.56
CA LEU A 25 8.97 -1.55 10.88
C LEU A 25 9.54 -2.50 9.83
N GLN A 26 10.34 -3.46 10.26
CA GLN A 26 10.87 -4.52 9.41
C GLN A 26 9.88 -5.67 9.32
N VAL A 27 9.63 -6.15 8.11
CA VAL A 27 8.78 -7.32 7.85
C VAL A 27 9.68 -8.50 7.47
N ASP A 28 9.75 -9.50 8.33
CA ASP A 28 10.53 -10.73 8.11
C ASP A 28 9.64 -11.87 7.65
N TYR A 29 10.12 -12.66 6.68
CA TYR A 29 9.40 -13.79 6.12
C TYR A 29 9.81 -15.10 6.80
N ALA A 30 8.85 -15.80 7.42
CA ALA A 30 9.06 -17.16 7.90
C ALA A 30 8.31 -18.15 6.99
N TRP A 31 8.90 -18.46 5.83
CA TRP A 31 8.31 -19.35 4.80
C TRP A 31 7.88 -20.71 5.38
N SER A 32 8.62 -21.24 6.34
CA SER A 32 8.32 -22.51 7.00
C SER A 32 7.08 -22.47 7.90
N LYS A 33 6.59 -21.28 8.26
CA LYS A 33 5.48 -21.09 9.21
C LYS A 33 4.27 -20.36 8.62
N PHE A 34 4.30 -20.01 7.33
CA PHE A 34 3.25 -19.23 6.65
C PHE A 34 2.82 -17.98 7.44
N HIS A 35 3.78 -17.33 8.09
CA HIS A 35 3.57 -16.05 8.76
C HIS A 35 4.74 -15.10 8.53
N ASN A 36 4.47 -13.82 8.71
CA ASN A 36 5.47 -12.78 8.80
C ASN A 36 5.52 -12.25 10.24
N ILE A 37 6.72 -11.88 10.68
CA ILE A 37 6.91 -11.13 11.92
C ILE A 37 7.20 -9.70 11.50
N VAL A 38 6.42 -8.76 12.03
CA VAL A 38 6.67 -7.33 11.84
C VAL A 38 7.29 -6.82 13.13
N SER A 39 8.50 -6.27 13.03
CA SER A 39 9.28 -5.77 14.16
C SER A 39 9.54 -4.29 14.03
N GLU A 40 9.36 -3.55 15.10
CA GLU A 40 9.84 -2.18 15.21
C GLU A 40 11.35 -2.17 15.32
N LYS A 41 11.99 -1.32 14.51
CA LYS A 41 13.45 -1.19 14.43
C LYS A 41 13.91 0.08 15.14
N ASP A 42 14.73 -0.11 16.16
CA ASP A 42 15.42 0.94 16.89
C ASP A 42 16.94 0.65 16.88
N GLY A 43 17.66 1.33 15.99
CA GLY A 43 19.05 0.98 15.67
C GLY A 43 19.19 -0.46 15.18
N ASP A 44 19.97 -1.27 15.89
CA ASP A 44 20.17 -2.70 15.63
C ASP A 44 19.16 -3.61 16.37
N LYS A 45 18.32 -3.03 17.22
CA LYS A 45 17.32 -3.77 17.98
C LYS A 45 16.04 -3.92 17.18
N LEU A 46 15.54 -5.15 17.11
CA LEU A 46 14.22 -5.49 16.54
C LEU A 46 13.29 -5.95 17.66
N THR A 47 12.14 -5.29 17.78
CA THR A 47 11.10 -5.66 18.75
C THR A 47 9.84 -6.06 17.99
N ALA A 48 9.44 -7.33 18.10
CA ALA A 48 8.24 -7.81 17.42
C ALA A 48 7.00 -7.06 17.90
N VAL A 49 6.25 -6.47 16.97
CA VAL A 49 5.00 -5.74 17.24
C VAL A 49 3.78 -6.46 16.67
N TYR A 50 3.94 -7.13 15.53
CA TYR A 50 2.85 -7.88 14.90
C TYR A 50 3.29 -9.27 14.45
N ILE A 51 2.35 -10.20 14.47
CA ILE A 51 2.44 -11.48 13.79
C ILE A 51 1.34 -11.52 12.73
N GLN A 52 1.74 -11.58 11.46
CA GLN A 52 0.80 -11.71 10.35
C GLN A 52 0.78 -13.16 9.87
N HIS A 53 -0.35 -13.82 10.06
CA HIS A 53 -0.59 -15.17 9.55
C HIS A 53 -1.16 -15.10 8.13
N PHE A 54 -0.70 -15.99 7.26
CA PHE A 54 -1.29 -16.23 5.95
C PHE A 54 -1.89 -17.63 5.93
N LYS A 55 -3.16 -17.74 5.51
CA LYS A 55 -3.82 -19.05 5.35
C LYS A 55 -3.93 -19.37 3.85
N PRO A 56 -3.12 -20.29 3.31
CA PRO A 56 -3.18 -20.61 1.88
C PRO A 56 -4.53 -21.15 1.40
N LYS A 57 -5.27 -21.84 2.29
CA LYS A 57 -6.57 -22.47 1.97
C LYS A 57 -7.77 -21.52 2.02
N LYS A 58 -7.61 -20.37 2.67
CA LYS A 58 -8.61 -19.29 2.75
C LYS A 58 -7.82 -18.01 2.62
N PRO A 59 -7.76 -17.37 1.43
CA PRO A 59 -6.82 -16.28 1.13
C PRO A 59 -7.13 -15.08 2.03
N GLN A 60 -6.64 -15.17 3.25
CA GLN A 60 -6.96 -14.34 4.38
C GLN A 60 -5.67 -14.13 5.16
N LEU A 61 -5.39 -12.87 5.40
CA LEU A 61 -4.40 -12.40 6.35
C LEU A 61 -5.08 -12.24 7.70
N ARG A 62 -4.38 -12.63 8.76
CA ARG A 62 -4.78 -12.31 10.13
C ARG A 62 -3.58 -11.68 10.82
N ILE A 63 -3.77 -10.51 11.38
CA ILE A 63 -2.72 -9.77 12.08
C ILE A 63 -3.07 -9.74 13.56
N GLU A 64 -2.11 -10.17 14.36
CA GLU A 64 -2.20 -10.24 15.81
C GLU A 64 -1.10 -9.38 16.43
N ASP A 65 -1.38 -8.85 17.62
CA ASP A 65 -0.37 -8.25 18.47
C ASP A 65 0.65 -9.31 18.90
N ALA A 66 1.94 -9.02 18.74
CA ALA A 66 3.00 -10.01 19.00
C ALA A 66 3.19 -10.36 20.49
N THR A 67 2.71 -9.51 21.40
CA THR A 67 2.87 -9.72 22.86
C THR A 67 1.66 -10.43 23.45
N THR A 68 0.47 -9.96 23.08
CA THR A 68 -0.80 -10.42 23.66
C THR A 68 -1.50 -11.48 22.82
N HIS A 69 -1.08 -11.68 21.56
CA HIS A 69 -1.76 -12.53 20.57
C HIS A 69 -3.22 -12.13 20.32
N ALA A 70 -3.61 -10.91 20.72
CA ALA A 70 -4.92 -10.37 20.43
C ALA A 70 -5.04 -10.08 18.92
N GLN A 71 -6.14 -10.52 18.31
CA GLN A 71 -6.41 -10.22 16.91
C GLN A 71 -6.68 -8.72 16.73
N ILE A 72 -5.85 -8.08 15.90
CA ILE A 72 -5.98 -6.66 15.55
C ILE A 72 -6.86 -6.54 14.31
N SER A 73 -6.55 -7.33 13.29
CA SER A 73 -7.20 -7.21 12.00
C SER A 73 -7.20 -8.49 11.17
N THR A 74 -8.04 -8.48 10.14
CA THR A 74 -8.04 -9.48 9.07
C THR A 74 -8.05 -8.79 7.71
N GLY A 75 -7.34 -9.32 6.73
CA GLY A 75 -7.42 -8.90 5.33
C GLY A 75 -7.90 -10.04 4.45
N THR A 76 -8.82 -9.79 3.53
CA THR A 76 -9.34 -10.78 2.59
C THR A 76 -8.72 -10.52 1.22
N ILE A 77 -8.01 -11.52 0.69
CA ILE A 77 -7.39 -11.48 -0.63
C ILE A 77 -8.32 -12.22 -1.59
N ASN A 78 -8.95 -11.48 -2.49
CA ASN A 78 -9.81 -12.08 -3.50
C ASN A 78 -8.96 -12.71 -4.60
N ASN A 79 -9.30 -13.94 -5.00
CA ASN A 79 -8.59 -14.61 -6.09
C ASN A 79 -8.93 -13.99 -7.46
N ILE A 80 -10.15 -13.49 -7.65
CA ILE A 80 -10.66 -13.02 -8.96
C ILE A 80 -10.74 -11.49 -9.02
N SER A 81 -11.12 -10.85 -7.91
CA SER A 81 -11.25 -9.40 -7.83
C SER A 81 -9.92 -8.77 -7.46
N ILE A 82 -9.63 -7.62 -8.07
CA ILE A 82 -8.52 -6.75 -7.66
C ILE A 82 -8.89 -5.88 -6.46
N ALA A 83 -10.16 -5.81 -6.07
CA ALA A 83 -10.55 -5.20 -4.80
C ALA A 83 -10.23 -6.12 -3.63
N ALA A 84 -9.97 -5.52 -2.48
CA ALA A 84 -9.72 -6.22 -1.24
C ALA A 84 -10.54 -5.59 -0.12
N GLU A 85 -10.66 -6.31 0.98
CA GLU A 85 -11.39 -5.87 2.16
C GLU A 85 -10.53 -6.19 3.36
N CYS A 86 -10.54 -5.32 4.36
CA CYS A 86 -9.97 -5.64 5.66
C CYS A 86 -10.93 -5.24 6.78
N THR A 87 -10.75 -5.86 7.94
CA THR A 87 -11.48 -5.54 9.16
C THR A 87 -10.45 -5.22 10.23
N ILE A 88 -10.51 -4.02 10.79
CA ILE A 88 -9.58 -3.54 11.81
C ILE A 88 -10.40 -3.16 13.03
N TYR A 89 -10.14 -3.79 14.18
CA TYR A 89 -10.93 -3.57 15.40
C TYR A 89 -12.46 -3.69 15.19
N GLY A 90 -12.89 -4.59 14.30
CA GLY A 90 -14.30 -4.81 13.97
C GLY A 90 -14.89 -3.84 12.94
N GLN A 91 -14.15 -2.82 12.51
CA GLN A 91 -14.57 -1.91 11.44
C GLN A 91 -14.11 -2.42 10.07
N GLN A 92 -15.05 -2.54 9.13
CA GLN A 92 -14.75 -2.95 7.77
C GLN A 92 -14.23 -1.76 6.94
N ILE A 93 -13.14 -2.01 6.20
CA ILE A 93 -12.52 -1.08 5.27
C ILE A 93 -12.49 -1.76 3.89
N ASP A 94 -13.18 -1.13 2.93
CA ASP A 94 -13.17 -1.57 1.54
C ASP A 94 -12.02 -0.90 0.79
N ILE A 95 -11.12 -1.72 0.23
CA ILE A 95 -9.94 -1.28 -0.53
C ILE A 95 -10.26 -1.44 -2.03
N LYS A 96 -10.42 -0.31 -2.72
CA LYS A 96 -10.78 -0.31 -4.14
C LYS A 96 -9.60 0.05 -5.02
N PRO A 97 -9.42 -0.62 -6.17
CA PRO A 97 -8.43 -0.21 -7.16
C PRO A 97 -8.93 1.01 -7.93
N LEU A 98 -8.08 2.02 -8.06
CA LEU A 98 -8.40 3.25 -8.78
C LEU A 98 -8.49 3.03 -10.31
N LYS A 99 -7.60 2.22 -10.88
CA LYS A 99 -7.65 1.82 -12.29
C LYS A 99 -7.31 0.32 -12.41
N LYS A 100 -7.79 -0.34 -13.47
CA LYS A 100 -7.57 -1.78 -13.72
C LYS A 100 -6.09 -2.14 -13.98
N TRP A 101 -5.35 -1.19 -14.56
CA TRP A 101 -3.97 -1.35 -15.03
C TRP A 101 -2.93 -0.53 -14.26
N LYS A 102 -3.35 0.47 -13.47
CA LYS A 102 -2.45 1.15 -12.51
C LYS A 102 -2.64 0.53 -11.14
N THR A 103 -1.53 0.19 -10.48
CA THR A 103 -1.46 -0.43 -9.15
C THR A 103 -1.64 0.61 -8.06
N ALA A 104 -2.77 1.31 -8.09
CA ALA A 104 -3.15 2.27 -7.07
C ALA A 104 -4.48 1.86 -6.44
N TYR A 105 -4.53 1.91 -5.12
CA TYR A 105 -5.69 1.52 -4.33
C TYR A 105 -6.10 2.67 -3.44
N ASN A 106 -7.40 2.85 -3.24
CA ASN A 106 -7.92 3.82 -2.29
C ASN A 106 -8.92 3.23 -1.31
N TYR A 107 -9.02 3.86 -0.15
CA TYR A 107 -9.97 3.55 0.91
C TYR A 107 -10.27 4.81 1.73
N LEU A 108 -11.32 4.75 2.54
CA LEU A 108 -11.64 5.81 3.50
C LEU A 108 -11.10 5.43 4.87
N SER A 109 -10.28 6.30 5.45
CA SER A 109 -9.74 6.15 6.80
C SER A 109 -10.45 7.06 7.78
N THR A 110 -10.84 6.51 8.93
CA THR A 110 -11.28 7.32 10.08
C THR A 110 -10.15 7.59 11.06
N THR A 111 -9.10 6.76 11.10
CA THR A 111 -7.99 6.91 12.06
C THR A 111 -6.99 8.00 11.63
N LEU A 112 -6.84 8.22 10.33
CA LEU A 112 -5.99 9.27 9.75
C LEU A 112 -6.71 10.63 9.63
N SER A 113 -7.95 10.73 10.13
CA SER A 113 -8.72 11.97 10.08
C SER A 113 -8.45 12.86 11.30
N SER A 114 -8.03 14.09 11.05
CA SER A 114 -7.93 15.13 12.08
C SER A 114 -9.28 15.72 12.49
N SER A 115 -10.33 15.53 11.68
CA SER A 115 -11.65 16.18 11.85
C SER A 115 -12.76 15.22 12.29
N GLY A 116 -12.45 13.93 12.46
CA GLY A 116 -13.41 12.88 12.79
C GLY A 116 -14.29 12.42 11.62
N SER A 117 -14.16 13.05 10.44
CA SER A 117 -14.82 12.59 9.20
C SER A 117 -13.88 11.73 8.38
N PRO A 118 -14.34 10.63 7.75
CA PRO A 118 -13.46 9.76 6.96
C PRO A 118 -12.71 10.53 5.87
N VAL A 119 -11.39 10.31 5.75
CA VAL A 119 -10.51 10.91 4.76
C VAL A 119 -10.08 9.88 3.71
N PRO A 120 -10.01 10.24 2.42
CA PRO A 120 -9.51 9.35 1.39
C PRO A 120 -8.00 9.17 1.51
N ILE A 121 -7.57 7.91 1.51
CA ILE A 121 -6.17 7.51 1.54
C ILE A 121 -5.86 6.68 0.29
N THR A 122 -4.74 6.97 -0.36
CA THR A 122 -4.29 6.28 -1.56
C THR A 122 -2.97 5.57 -1.31
N TRP A 123 -2.90 4.30 -1.72
CA TRP A 123 -1.66 3.54 -1.86
C TRP A 123 -1.26 3.49 -3.33
N ILE A 124 -0.13 4.11 -3.67
CA ILE A 124 0.46 4.10 -5.01
C ILE A 124 1.58 3.08 -5.04
N THR A 125 1.50 2.11 -5.95
CA THR A 125 2.58 1.12 -6.10
C THR A 125 3.47 1.48 -7.28
N THR A 126 4.78 1.50 -7.06
CA THR A 126 5.81 1.57 -8.09
C THR A 126 6.66 0.30 -8.02
N SER A 127 6.99 -0.27 -9.19
CA SER A 127 7.80 -1.48 -9.28
C SER A 127 9.05 -1.17 -10.09
N SER A 128 10.19 -1.58 -9.57
CA SER A 128 11.45 -1.76 -10.31
C SER A 128 11.71 -3.26 -10.52
N LEU A 129 12.84 -3.59 -11.16
CA LEU A 129 13.24 -4.99 -11.37
C LEU A 129 13.44 -5.78 -10.06
N LYS A 130 13.76 -5.12 -8.94
CA LYS A 130 14.09 -5.78 -7.65
C LYS A 130 13.24 -5.33 -6.46
N ILE A 131 12.63 -4.15 -6.55
CA ILE A 131 11.95 -3.50 -5.43
C ILE A 131 10.53 -3.14 -5.84
N TRP A 132 9.57 -3.46 -4.99
CA TRP A 132 8.21 -2.93 -5.03
C TRP A 132 8.03 -1.93 -3.90
N ASP A 133 7.75 -0.68 -4.26
CA ASP A 133 7.45 0.38 -3.33
C ASP A 133 5.95 0.65 -3.34
N PHE A 134 5.35 0.68 -2.16
CA PHE A 134 3.96 1.05 -1.94
C PHE A 134 3.95 2.32 -1.10
N ILE A 135 3.54 3.43 -1.68
CA ILE A 135 3.54 4.74 -1.05
C ILE A 135 2.11 5.07 -0.61
N CYS A 136 1.91 5.20 0.69
CA CYS A 136 0.66 5.63 1.32
C CYS A 136 0.65 7.15 1.42
N ILE A 137 -0.37 7.79 0.82
CA ILE A 137 -0.54 9.23 0.83
C ILE A 137 -1.98 9.59 1.23
N ASP A 138 -2.13 10.76 1.84
CA ASP A 138 -3.43 11.42 1.96
C ASP A 138 -3.85 11.91 0.56
N SER A 139 -5.01 11.48 0.07
CA SER A 139 -5.45 11.79 -1.28
C SER A 139 -5.81 13.28 -1.45
N THR A 140 -6.19 13.97 -0.39
CA THR A 140 -6.57 15.40 -0.41
C THR A 140 -5.35 16.30 -0.30
N THR A 141 -4.46 16.03 0.65
CA THR A 141 -3.28 16.88 0.88
C THR A 141 -2.06 16.47 0.05
N GLN A 142 -2.08 15.28 -0.54
CA GLN A 142 -0.93 14.63 -1.19
C GLN A 142 0.28 14.43 -0.26
N ALA A 143 0.08 14.57 1.06
CA ALA A 143 1.13 14.37 2.04
C ALA A 143 1.47 12.88 2.18
N PRO A 144 2.76 12.49 2.18
CA PRO A 144 3.16 11.12 2.41
C PRO A 144 2.93 10.71 3.87
N ILE A 145 2.34 9.54 4.07
CA ILE A 145 2.06 8.97 5.40
C ILE A 145 3.08 7.90 5.72
N ALA A 146 3.26 6.96 4.78
CA ALA A 146 4.17 5.85 4.94
C ALA A 146 4.60 5.29 3.58
N LYS A 147 5.70 4.55 3.57
CA LYS A 147 6.19 3.79 2.43
C LYS A 147 6.47 2.36 2.86
N PHE A 148 5.92 1.38 2.16
CA PHE A 148 6.29 -0.02 2.32
C PHE A 148 7.15 -0.45 1.14
N SER A 149 8.41 -0.76 1.39
CA SER A 149 9.39 -1.19 0.38
C SER A 149 9.68 -2.66 0.51
N VAL A 150 9.36 -3.43 -0.52
CA VAL A 150 9.55 -4.88 -0.59
C VAL A 150 10.68 -5.21 -1.55
N ASN A 151 11.67 -5.97 -1.08
CA ASN A 151 12.69 -6.56 -1.95
C ASN A 151 12.30 -8.01 -2.24
N TRP A 152 11.71 -8.26 -3.39
CA TRP A 152 11.19 -9.59 -3.72
C TRP A 152 12.29 -10.65 -3.95
N TRP A 153 13.56 -10.24 -4.04
CA TRP A 153 14.71 -11.16 -4.09
C TRP A 153 15.28 -11.50 -2.72
N ALA A 154 14.85 -10.80 -1.67
CA ALA A 154 15.36 -11.08 -0.34
C ALA A 154 14.74 -12.37 0.23
N LEU A 155 15.60 -13.28 0.67
CA LEU A 155 15.21 -14.62 1.12
C LEU A 155 14.63 -14.65 2.55
N LYS A 156 14.98 -13.66 3.38
CA LYS A 156 14.63 -13.63 4.83
C LYS A 156 13.81 -12.41 5.24
N GLN A 157 14.04 -11.28 4.58
CA GLN A 157 13.39 -10.00 4.87
C GLN A 157 12.50 -9.63 3.71
N VAL A 158 11.21 -9.47 3.94
CA VAL A 158 10.23 -9.08 2.91
C VAL A 158 10.46 -7.64 2.50
N GLY A 159 10.57 -6.78 3.49
CA GLY A 159 10.54 -5.35 3.28
C GLY A 159 10.52 -4.56 4.56
N ASN A 160 10.33 -3.25 4.43
CA ASN A 160 10.24 -2.32 5.54
C ASN A 160 9.11 -1.33 5.31
N PHE A 161 8.33 -1.08 6.34
CA PHE A 161 7.51 0.12 6.44
C PHE A 161 8.37 1.26 6.98
N HIS A 162 8.28 2.41 6.34
CA HIS A 162 8.86 3.67 6.76
C HIS A 162 7.72 4.66 6.94
N PHE A 163 7.52 5.13 8.16
CA PHE A 163 6.53 6.15 8.46
C PHE A 163 7.16 7.54 8.36
N GLU A 164 6.36 8.53 8.02
CA GLU A 164 6.78 9.93 8.06
C GLU A 164 6.92 10.41 9.52
N GLN A 165 5.98 9.99 10.38
CA GLN A 165 6.00 10.27 11.81
C GLN A 165 6.96 9.36 12.59
N SER A 166 7.56 9.91 13.65
CA SER A 166 8.39 9.15 14.60
C SER A 166 7.58 8.12 15.40
N ALA A 167 8.22 7.08 15.93
CA ALA A 167 7.55 6.07 16.76
C ALA A 167 6.90 6.66 18.02
N ALA A 168 7.46 7.75 18.57
CA ALA A 168 6.94 8.42 19.77
C ALA A 168 5.62 9.19 19.51
N THR A 169 5.41 9.63 18.28
CA THR A 169 4.24 10.45 17.89
C THR A 169 3.21 9.68 17.08
N LEU A 170 3.59 8.53 16.51
CA LEU A 170 2.73 7.70 15.67
C LEU A 170 1.65 7.00 16.53
N PRO A 171 0.37 7.34 16.35
CA PRO A 171 -0.70 6.66 17.08
C PRO A 171 -0.77 5.18 16.71
N LYS A 172 -1.10 4.35 17.70
CA LYS A 172 -1.14 2.89 17.50
C LYS A 172 -2.15 2.50 16.43
N GLU A 173 -3.31 3.15 16.43
CA GLU A 173 -4.43 2.91 15.54
C GLU A 173 -4.05 3.19 14.09
N VAL A 174 -3.31 4.29 13.86
CA VAL A 174 -2.77 4.64 12.54
C VAL A 174 -1.75 3.60 12.09
N ARG A 175 -0.85 3.18 12.99
CA ARG A 175 0.15 2.14 12.69
C ARG A 175 -0.51 0.82 12.31
N ASP A 176 -1.51 0.39 13.08
CA ASP A 176 -2.27 -0.84 12.84
C ASP A 176 -3.00 -0.80 11.48
N GLU A 177 -3.62 0.33 11.15
CA GLU A 177 -4.30 0.54 9.89
C GLU A 177 -3.35 0.48 8.70
N VAL A 178 -2.28 1.27 8.73
CA VAL A 178 -1.29 1.35 7.64
C VAL A 178 -0.61 0.00 7.41
N VAL A 179 -0.22 -0.72 8.47
CA VAL A 179 0.39 -2.05 8.34
C VAL A 179 -0.60 -3.06 7.78
N THR A 180 -1.84 -3.06 8.26
CA THR A 180 -2.88 -3.98 7.79
C THR A 180 -3.18 -3.79 6.32
N VAL A 181 -3.44 -2.55 5.91
CA VAL A 181 -3.80 -2.22 4.53
C VAL A 181 -2.60 -2.46 3.60
N GLY A 182 -1.40 -2.02 4.00
CA GLY A 182 -0.18 -2.20 3.20
C GLY A 182 0.16 -3.67 2.94
N LEU A 183 0.11 -4.52 3.98
CA LEU A 183 0.32 -5.96 3.82
C LEU A 183 -0.79 -6.61 2.98
N THR A 184 -2.04 -6.19 3.15
CA THR A 184 -3.17 -6.70 2.36
C THR A 184 -2.99 -6.41 0.88
N ILE A 185 -2.67 -5.16 0.51
CA ILE A 185 -2.41 -4.76 -0.87
C ILE A 185 -1.22 -5.55 -1.45
N PHE A 186 -0.13 -5.68 -0.68
CA PHE A 186 1.03 -6.46 -1.10
C PHE A 186 0.65 -7.90 -1.47
N TYR A 187 -0.08 -8.60 -0.61
CA TYR A 187 -0.48 -9.98 -0.88
C TYR A 187 -1.50 -10.11 -2.02
N VAL A 188 -2.42 -9.16 -2.18
CA VAL A 188 -3.33 -9.10 -3.34
C VAL A 188 -2.53 -9.03 -4.63
N MET A 189 -1.52 -8.17 -4.69
CA MET A 189 -0.65 -8.05 -5.85
C MET A 189 0.25 -9.28 -6.04
N TYR A 190 0.81 -9.83 -4.96
CA TYR A 190 1.63 -11.04 -5.01
C TYR A 190 0.86 -12.24 -5.58
N VAL A 191 -0.38 -12.47 -5.13
CA VAL A 191 -1.23 -13.55 -5.64
C VAL A 191 -1.59 -13.33 -7.11
N ARG A 192 -1.91 -12.09 -7.51
CA ARG A 192 -2.21 -11.73 -8.90
C ARG A 192 -1.04 -12.01 -9.84
N MET A 193 0.19 -11.68 -9.43
CA MET A 193 1.37 -11.85 -10.29
C MET A 193 1.77 -13.31 -10.48
N ASN A 194 1.46 -14.18 -9.51
CA ASN A 194 1.74 -15.61 -9.61
C ASN A 194 0.63 -16.43 -10.29
N ASN A 195 -0.48 -15.81 -10.71
CA ASN A 195 -1.57 -16.50 -11.40
C ASN A 195 -2.11 -15.69 -12.61
N PRO A 196 -1.48 -15.83 -13.80
CA PRO A 196 -1.82 -15.03 -14.98
C PRO A 196 -3.21 -15.33 -15.55
N LEU A 197 -3.82 -16.48 -15.26
CA LEU A 197 -5.21 -16.78 -15.64
C LEU A 197 -6.22 -15.84 -14.95
N HIS A 198 -5.84 -15.21 -13.84
CA HIS A 198 -6.67 -14.27 -13.08
C HIS A 198 -6.66 -12.84 -13.68
N LEU A 199 -5.79 -12.55 -14.67
CA LEU A 199 -5.77 -11.27 -15.39
C LEU A 199 -7.06 -11.04 -16.20
N LEU A 200 -7.78 -12.10 -16.56
CA LEU A 200 -9.08 -12.01 -17.26
C LEU A 200 -10.20 -11.50 -16.35
N GLY A 201 -10.18 -11.81 -15.05
CA GLY A 201 -11.16 -11.32 -14.08
C GLY A 201 -11.01 -9.81 -13.78
N ALA A 202 -9.77 -9.29 -13.85
CA ALA A 202 -9.48 -7.87 -13.69
C ALA A 202 -10.11 -6.99 -14.77
N ALA A 203 -10.41 -7.54 -15.96
CA ALA A 203 -11.13 -6.84 -17.01
C ALA A 203 -12.58 -6.50 -16.62
N PHE A 204 -13.19 -7.26 -15.68
CA PHE A 204 -14.58 -7.09 -15.23
C PHE A 204 -14.73 -6.49 -13.83
N ALA A 205 -13.63 -6.31 -13.09
CA ALA A 205 -13.68 -5.66 -11.77
C ALA A 205 -14.13 -4.19 -11.89
N LYS A 206 -15.02 -3.75 -11.00
CA LYS A 206 -15.42 -2.34 -10.88
C LYS A 206 -14.26 -1.56 -10.25
N ALA A 207 -13.38 -1.02 -11.08
CA ALA A 207 -12.38 -0.03 -10.66
C ALA A 207 -13.02 1.35 -10.58
N GLY A 208 -12.55 2.15 -9.64
CA GLY A 208 -13.04 3.50 -9.41
C GLY A 208 -12.81 3.92 -7.97
N PRO A 209 -12.77 5.23 -7.71
CA PRO A 209 -12.54 5.73 -6.38
C PRO A 209 -13.64 5.28 -5.40
N VAL A 210 -13.29 5.08 -4.13
CA VAL A 210 -14.30 4.89 -3.07
C VAL A 210 -15.30 6.04 -3.03
N GLU A 211 -16.53 5.69 -2.71
CA GLU A 211 -17.66 6.62 -2.73
C GLU A 211 -17.45 7.69 -1.64
N GLY A 212 -17.13 8.92 -2.06
CA GLY A 212 -16.67 9.99 -1.16
C GLY A 212 -15.47 10.73 -1.71
N ASP A 213 -14.50 10.03 -2.31
CA ASP A 213 -13.22 10.59 -2.79
C ASP A 213 -13.39 11.73 -3.81
N ALA A 214 -14.36 11.62 -4.71
CA ALA A 214 -14.68 12.68 -5.69
C ALA A 214 -15.15 14.00 -5.05
N ARG A 215 -15.64 13.97 -3.79
CA ARG A 215 -16.00 15.18 -3.03
C ARG A 215 -14.79 15.87 -2.38
N PHE A 216 -13.64 15.20 -2.34
CA PHE A 216 -12.44 15.62 -1.61
C PHE A 216 -11.25 15.94 -2.53
N GLY A 217 -11.51 16.14 -3.83
CA GLY A 217 -10.48 16.55 -4.80
C GLY A 217 -9.52 15.44 -5.21
N GLY A 218 -10.00 14.19 -5.24
CA GLY A 218 -9.21 12.96 -5.41
C GLY A 218 -8.05 12.99 -6.42
N VAL A 219 -7.10 12.07 -6.24
CA VAL A 219 -5.82 12.07 -6.96
C VAL A 219 -6.02 11.98 -8.49
N GLU A 220 -5.78 13.08 -9.20
CA GLU A 220 -5.74 13.10 -10.65
C GLU A 220 -4.38 12.54 -11.13
N LEU A 221 -4.35 11.22 -11.34
CA LEU A 221 -3.18 10.57 -11.92
C LEU A 221 -3.18 10.79 -13.44
N GLU A 222 -2.48 11.84 -13.90
CA GLU A 222 -2.31 12.17 -15.32
C GLU A 222 -1.89 10.93 -16.13
N GLU A 223 -2.49 10.77 -17.31
CA GLU A 223 -2.15 9.69 -18.23
C GLU A 223 -0.83 10.04 -18.91
N ARG A 224 0.21 9.24 -18.69
CA ARG A 224 1.36 9.30 -19.58
C ARG A 224 0.82 8.96 -20.97
N PRO A 225 1.00 9.82 -21.98
CA PRO A 225 0.51 9.54 -23.33
C PRO A 225 1.08 8.19 -23.77
N ASP A 226 0.21 7.37 -24.34
CA ASP A 226 0.57 6.11 -25.01
C ASP A 226 1.31 6.47 -26.29
N ASP A 227 2.58 6.89 -26.15
CA ASP A 227 3.47 7.01 -27.29
C ASP A 227 3.82 5.57 -27.69
N GLY A 228 3.25 5.09 -28.79
CA GLY A 228 3.41 3.72 -29.29
C GLY A 228 4.83 3.36 -29.75
N THR A 229 5.85 3.84 -29.03
CA THR A 229 7.26 3.67 -29.34
C THR A 229 7.69 2.27 -28.93
N LYS A 230 7.59 1.36 -29.89
CA LYS A 230 8.24 0.05 -29.86
C LYS A 230 9.75 0.26 -29.71
N HIS A 231 10.26 0.22 -28.48
CA HIS A 231 11.69 0.16 -28.25
C HIS A 231 12.19 -1.22 -28.71
N LYS A 232 12.85 -1.25 -29.87
CA LYS A 232 13.69 -2.37 -30.29
C LYS A 232 14.79 -2.54 -29.23
N LEU A 233 14.89 -3.75 -28.67
CA LEU A 233 16.09 -4.21 -27.99
C LEU A 233 17.26 -4.16 -28.98
N VAL A 234 18.33 -3.48 -28.58
CA VAL A 234 19.70 -3.70 -29.08
C VAL A 234 20.52 -4.08 -27.86
#